data_AF-A0AAT9LCI4-F1
#
_entry.id   AF-A0AAT9LCI4-F1
#
_cell.length_a   1.000
_cell.length_b   1.000
_cell.length_c   1.000
_cell.angle_alpha   90.00
_cell.angle_beta   90.00
_cell.angle_gamma   90.00
#
_symmetry.space_group_name_H-M   'P 1'
#
loop_
_entity.id
_entity.type
_entity.pdbx_description
1 polymer ?
#
loop_
_entity_poly.entity_id
_entity_poly.type
_entity_poly.pdbx_seq_one_letter_code
_entity_poly.pdbx_strand_id
1 'polypeptide(L)'
;MEEILALLMEQELKAIEQYNELLKRSSGATERELIGRILAQKKFEVETLKLLRSGKVPDRFLAFGQVTEDEVNFRDAPSPSGGILAVLGRGTPVILTEKRGNWVGVQLYDGKTGWIFRDYVRANE
;
A
#
# COMPACT_ATOMS: atom_id res chain seq x y z
N MET A 1 23.02 -2.31 -3.88
CA MET A 1 21.62 -1.84 -3.73
C MET A 1 20.79 -2.85 -2.95
N GLU A 2 20.75 -4.11 -3.39
CA GLU A 2 19.98 -5.17 -2.69
C GLU A 2 20.38 -5.36 -1.22
N GLU A 3 21.69 -5.39 -0.93
CA GLU A 3 22.21 -5.48 0.44
C GLU A 3 21.78 -4.30 1.32
N ILE A 4 21.80 -3.08 0.78
CA ILE A 4 21.34 -1.88 1.50
C ILE A 4 19.84 -1.99 1.82
N LEU A 5 19.03 -2.41 0.85
CA LEU A 5 17.59 -2.60 1.06
C LEU A 5 17.29 -3.69 2.10
N ALA A 6 18.09 -4.76 2.14
CA ALA A 6 17.95 -5.82 3.14
C ALA A 6 18.26 -5.32 4.56
N LEU A 7 19.37 -4.57 4.72
CA LEU A 7 19.75 -3.98 6.00
C LEU A 7 18.70 -2.98 6.51
N LEU A 8 18.22 -2.10 5.63
CA LEU A 8 17.15 -1.15 5.97
C LEU A 8 15.86 -1.90 6.37
N MET A 9 15.48 -2.95 5.63
CA MET A 9 14.29 -3.74 5.97
C MET A 9 14.40 -4.36 7.37
N GLU A 10 15.55 -4.96 7.70
CA GLU A 10 15.77 -5.56 9.02
C GLU A 10 15.71 -4.51 10.14
N GLN A 11 16.30 -3.34 9.90
CA GLN A 11 16.25 -2.22 10.84
C GLN A 11 14.81 -1.77 11.10
N GLU A 12 14.00 -1.60 10.05
CA GLU A 12 12.63 -1.14 10.20
C GLU A 12 11.72 -2.17 10.89
N LEU A 13 11.91 -3.46 10.61
CA LEU A 13 11.18 -4.52 11.30
C LEU A 13 11.50 -4.56 12.80
N LYS A 14 12.78 -4.45 13.17
CA LYS A 14 13.19 -4.36 14.58
C LYS A 14 12.61 -3.14 15.28
N ALA A 15 12.59 -1.98 14.60
CA ALA A 15 11.99 -0.77 15.15
C ALA A 15 10.48 -0.96 15.40
N ILE A 16 9.74 -1.58 14.47
CA ILE A 16 8.32 -1.90 14.65
C ILE A 16 8.10 -2.80 15.87
N GLU A 17 8.92 -3.83 16.06
CA GLU A 17 8.84 -4.71 17.25
C GLU A 17 9.03 -3.92 18.55
N GLN A 18 10.03 -3.05 18.60
CA GLN A 18 10.30 -2.18 19.76
C GLN A 18 9.14 -1.22 20.05
N TYR A 19 8.58 -0.57 19.03
CA TYR A 19 7.43 0.32 19.20
C TYR A 19 6.15 -0.43 19.60
N ASN A 20 5.95 -1.66 19.14
CA ASN A 20 4.85 -2.49 19.61
C ASN A 20 5.01 -2.87 21.10
N GLU A 21 6.22 -3.17 21.55
CA GLU A 21 6.49 -3.39 22.98
C GLU A 21 6.27 -2.12 23.81
N LEU A 22 6.67 -0.96 23.30
CA LEU A 22 6.38 0.32 23.94
C LEU A 22 4.87 0.57 24.03
N LEU A 23 4.13 0.28 22.95
CA LEU A 23 2.67 0.40 22.92
C LEU A 23 1.99 -0.48 23.98
N LYS A 24 2.46 -1.72 24.15
CA LYS A 24 1.93 -2.63 25.19
C LYS A 24 2.14 -2.12 26.61
N ARG A 25 3.23 -1.36 26.85
CA ARG A 25 3.59 -0.80 28.16
C ARG A 25 2.94 0.56 28.43
N SER A 26 2.51 1.25 27.38
CA SER A 26 1.87 2.57 27.49
C SER A 26 0.53 2.51 28.22
N SER A 27 0.27 3.51 29.06
CA SER A 27 -0.97 3.59 29.87
C SER A 27 -1.86 4.76 29.46
N GLY A 28 -1.31 5.79 28.81
CA GLY A 28 -2.03 6.98 28.37
C GLY A 28 -2.69 6.82 26.99
N ALA A 29 -3.85 7.45 26.80
CA ALA A 29 -4.49 7.51 25.47
C ALA A 29 -3.62 8.26 24.45
N THR A 30 -3.08 9.42 24.83
CA THR A 30 -2.19 10.22 23.97
C THR A 30 -0.89 9.51 23.65
N GLU A 31 -0.29 8.80 24.61
CA GLU A 31 0.92 8.01 24.40
C GLU A 31 0.69 6.93 23.33
N ARG A 32 -0.40 6.16 23.46
CA ARG A 32 -0.81 5.16 22.47
C ARG A 32 -1.05 5.75 21.10
N GLU A 33 -1.69 6.91 21.02
CA GLU A 33 -1.92 7.60 19.75
C GLU A 33 -0.60 7.99 19.07
N LEU A 34 0.33 8.60 19.81
CA LEU A 34 1.64 9.00 19.28
C LEU A 34 2.45 7.78 18.82
N ILE A 35 2.48 6.70 19.60
CA ILE A 35 3.16 5.45 19.20
C ILE A 35 2.48 4.85 17.96
N GLY A 36 1.15 4.91 17.88
CA GLY A 36 0.39 4.46 16.72
C GLY A 36 0.77 5.21 15.44
N ARG A 37 0.98 6.53 15.52
CA ARG A 37 1.45 7.34 14.39
C ARG A 37 2.86 6.94 13.94
N ILE A 38 3.77 6.66 14.88
CA ILE A 38 5.11 6.15 14.56
C ILE A 38 5.02 4.78 13.88
N LEU A 39 4.20 3.86 14.41
CA LEU A 39 3.99 2.55 13.80
C LEU A 39 3.40 2.64 12.39
N ALA A 40 2.50 3.59 12.13
CA ALA A 40 1.96 3.85 10.79
C ALA A 40 3.06 4.30 9.82
N GLN A 41 3.89 5.27 10.24
CA GLN A 41 5.06 5.69 9.47
C GLN A 41 6.03 4.53 9.19
N LYS A 42 6.35 3.72 10.20
CA LYS A 42 7.25 2.57 10.04
C LYS A 42 6.71 1.52 9.08
N LYS A 43 5.40 1.26 9.10
CA LYS A 43 4.74 0.37 8.14
C LYS A 43 4.83 0.91 6.71
N PHE A 44 4.69 2.23 6.52
CA PHE A 44 4.88 2.86 5.21
C PHE A 44 6.32 2.70 4.70
N GLU A 45 7.32 2.89 5.57
CA GLU A 45 8.74 2.69 5.24
C GLU A 45 9.00 1.24 4.82
N VAL A 46 8.51 0.25 5.58
CA VAL A 46 8.60 -1.18 5.23
C VAL A 46 7.95 -1.48 3.88
N GLU A 47 6.76 -0.95 3.63
CA GLU A 47 6.03 -1.18 2.38
C GLU A 47 6.75 -0.57 1.17
N THR A 48 7.36 0.60 1.37
CA THR A 48 8.24 1.25 0.38
C THR A 48 9.46 0.38 0.08
N LEU A 49 10.12 -0.15 1.11
CA LEU A 49 11.28 -1.02 0.93
C LEU A 49 10.91 -2.33 0.21
N LYS A 50 9.73 -2.90 0.45
CA LYS A 50 9.24 -4.08 -0.30
C LYS A 50 9.05 -3.75 -1.78
N LEU A 51 8.46 -2.58 -2.09
CA LEU A 51 8.28 -2.13 -3.47
C LEU A 51 9.63 -1.89 -4.17
N LEU A 52 10.59 -1.26 -3.49
CA LEU A 52 11.94 -1.06 -4.02
C LEU A 52 12.65 -2.40 -4.29
N ARG A 53 12.50 -3.38 -3.37
CA ARG A 53 13.09 -4.71 -3.51
C ARG A 53 12.43 -5.56 -4.60
N SER A 54 11.15 -5.30 -4.93
CA SER A 54 10.44 -6.09 -5.94
C SER A 54 10.99 -5.86 -7.36
N GLY A 55 11.68 -4.74 -7.59
CA GLY A 55 12.10 -4.32 -8.93
C GLY A 55 10.93 -3.94 -9.85
N LYS A 56 9.71 -3.82 -9.29
CA LYS A 56 8.47 -3.46 -10.00
C LYS A 56 7.98 -2.08 -9.54
N VAL A 57 8.87 -1.11 -9.43
CA VAL A 57 8.49 0.27 -9.05
C VAL A 57 7.79 0.92 -10.25
N PRO A 58 6.57 1.49 -10.10
CA PRO A 58 5.91 2.20 -11.19
C PRO A 58 6.62 3.53 -11.51
N ASP A 59 6.48 4.01 -12.74
CA ASP A 59 6.99 5.32 -13.16
C ASP A 59 6.36 6.49 -12.39
N ARG A 60 5.14 6.29 -11.86
CA ARG A 60 4.42 7.26 -11.03
C ARG A 60 3.87 6.59 -9.79
N PHE A 61 4.07 7.24 -8.65
CA PHE A 61 3.53 6.82 -7.35
C PHE A 61 2.68 7.95 -6.78
N LEU A 62 1.42 7.66 -6.47
CA LEU A 62 0.55 8.56 -5.73
C LEU A 62 0.40 8.12 -4.29
N ALA A 63 0.10 6.84 -4.06
CA ALA A 63 -0.09 6.27 -2.73
C ALA A 63 -0.09 4.74 -2.78
N PHE A 64 0.15 4.12 -1.63
CA PHE A 64 -0.34 2.75 -1.40
C PHE A 64 -1.86 2.79 -1.18
N GLY A 65 -2.53 1.70 -1.45
CA GLY A 65 -3.95 1.58 -1.18
C GLY A 65 -4.41 0.14 -1.12
N GLN A 66 -5.72 -0.01 -0.97
CA GLN A 66 -6.35 -1.31 -0.92
C GLN A 66 -7.74 -1.28 -1.55
N VAL A 67 -8.11 -2.42 -2.14
CA VAL A 67 -9.47 -2.67 -2.63
C VAL A 67 -10.43 -2.70 -1.45
N THR A 68 -11.57 -2.02 -1.58
CA THR A 68 -12.54 -1.89 -0.49
C THR A 68 -13.72 -2.82 -0.60
N GLU A 69 -14.01 -3.45 -1.74
CA GLU A 69 -15.15 -4.37 -1.93
C GLU A 69 -14.73 -5.81 -2.24
N ASP A 70 -15.64 -6.76 -2.06
CA ASP A 70 -15.34 -8.20 -2.18
C ASP A 70 -15.11 -8.67 -3.62
N GLU A 71 -15.69 -7.98 -4.60
CA GLU A 71 -15.50 -8.28 -6.02
C GLU A 71 -15.38 -6.98 -6.83
N VAL A 72 -14.15 -6.65 -7.21
CA VAL A 72 -13.84 -5.42 -7.95
C VAL A 72 -13.16 -5.74 -9.26
N ASN A 73 -13.76 -5.27 -10.35
CA ASN A 73 -13.20 -5.42 -11.68
C ASN A 73 -11.95 -4.55 -11.84
N PHE A 74 -10.80 -5.19 -12.03
CA PHE A 74 -9.56 -4.58 -12.47
C PHE A 74 -9.53 -4.56 -13.99
N ARG A 75 -9.55 -3.37 -14.60
CA ARG A 75 -9.79 -3.19 -16.04
C ARG A 75 -8.57 -2.68 -16.78
N ASP A 76 -8.51 -2.94 -18.08
CA ASP A 76 -7.44 -2.45 -18.97
C ASP A 76 -7.54 -0.95 -19.31
N ALA A 77 -8.73 -0.37 -19.20
CA ALA A 77 -9.03 1.02 -19.51
C ALA A 77 -9.90 1.67 -18.41
N PRO A 78 -9.81 3.00 -18.24
CA PRO A 78 -10.64 3.76 -17.31
C PRO A 78 -12.07 3.94 -17.85
N SER A 79 -12.78 2.83 -18.07
CA SER A 79 -14.11 2.77 -18.66
C SER A 79 -14.89 1.57 -18.14
N PRO A 80 -16.22 1.68 -17.94
CA PRO A 80 -17.05 0.53 -17.60
C PRO A 80 -17.07 -0.54 -18.72
N SER A 81 -16.73 -0.15 -19.95
CA SER A 81 -16.58 -1.06 -21.09
C SER A 81 -15.15 -1.59 -21.29
N GLY A 82 -14.18 -1.17 -20.48
CA GLY A 82 -12.81 -1.71 -20.52
C GLY A 82 -12.80 -3.22 -20.23
N GLY A 83 -11.89 -3.95 -20.85
CA GLY A 83 -11.71 -5.39 -20.63
C GLY A 83 -11.38 -5.68 -19.17
N ILE A 84 -11.96 -6.74 -18.62
CA ILE A 84 -11.68 -7.20 -17.25
C ILE A 84 -10.39 -8.02 -17.27
N LEU A 85 -9.34 -7.51 -16.64
CA LEU A 85 -8.05 -8.19 -16.48
C LEU A 85 -8.09 -9.21 -15.33
N ALA A 86 -8.78 -8.86 -14.25
CA ALA A 86 -8.99 -9.71 -13.07
C ALA A 86 -10.18 -9.19 -12.22
N VAL A 87 -10.63 -10.02 -11.28
CA VAL A 87 -11.51 -9.61 -10.17
C VAL A 87 -10.67 -9.64 -8.89
N LEU A 88 -10.62 -8.52 -8.19
CA LEU A 88 -9.86 -8.35 -6.96
C LEU A 88 -10.80 -8.34 -5.76
N GLY A 89 -10.36 -8.98 -4.67
CA GLY A 89 -11.10 -9.05 -3.42
C GLY A 89 -10.75 -7.93 -2.44
N ARG A 90 -11.60 -7.77 -1.41
CA ARG A 90 -11.41 -6.79 -0.34
C ARG A 90 -10.07 -6.96 0.34
N GLY A 91 -9.38 -5.85 0.59
CA GLY A 91 -8.07 -5.85 1.22
C GLY A 91 -6.91 -6.17 0.28
N THR A 92 -7.16 -6.47 -1.01
CA THR A 92 -6.09 -6.62 -2.00
C THR A 92 -5.26 -5.34 -2.04
N PRO A 93 -3.94 -5.40 -1.76
CA PRO A 93 -3.07 -4.23 -1.77
C PRO A 93 -2.79 -3.79 -3.20
N VAL A 94 -2.82 -2.49 -3.42
CA VAL A 94 -2.61 -1.86 -4.73
C VAL A 94 -1.71 -0.63 -4.60
N ILE A 95 -1.01 -0.28 -5.67
CA ILE A 95 -0.21 0.93 -5.77
C ILE A 95 -0.92 1.88 -6.72
N LEU A 96 -1.32 3.06 -6.24
CA LEU A 96 -2.05 4.05 -7.04
C LEU A 96 -1.03 4.85 -7.85
N THR A 97 -1.23 4.92 -9.17
CA THR A 97 -0.27 5.52 -10.11
C THR A 97 -0.81 6.78 -10.79
N GLU A 98 -2.12 6.87 -11.03
CA GLU A 98 -2.77 8.08 -11.54
C GLU A 98 -4.27 8.15 -11.20
N LYS A 99 -4.88 9.33 -11.36
CA LYS A 99 -6.34 9.54 -11.25
C LYS A 99 -6.87 10.10 -12.57
N ARG A 100 -7.95 9.54 -13.09
CA ARG A 100 -8.60 9.99 -14.33
C ARG A 100 -10.12 9.92 -14.22
N GLY A 101 -10.75 11.06 -13.99
CA GLY A 101 -12.19 11.12 -13.71
C GLY A 101 -12.54 10.25 -12.50
N ASN A 102 -13.45 9.30 -12.69
CA ASN A 102 -13.87 8.36 -11.64
C ASN A 102 -13.02 7.08 -11.57
N TRP A 103 -11.87 7.05 -12.27
CA TRP A 103 -10.98 5.90 -12.30
C TRP A 103 -9.65 6.21 -11.65
N VAL A 104 -9.06 5.19 -11.05
CA VAL A 104 -7.73 5.21 -10.46
C VAL A 104 -6.87 4.20 -11.21
N GLY A 105 -5.76 4.68 -11.76
CA GLY A 105 -4.72 3.82 -12.31
C GLY A 105 -4.04 3.11 -11.15
N VAL A 106 -3.92 1.80 -11.24
CA VAL A 106 -3.31 0.97 -10.21
C VAL A 106 -2.28 0.02 -10.81
N GLN A 107 -1.26 -0.28 -10.02
CA GLN A 107 -0.34 -1.38 -10.25
C GLN A 107 -0.47 -2.40 -9.11
N LEU A 108 -0.54 -3.68 -9.46
CA LEU A 108 -0.44 -4.78 -8.51
C LEU A 108 1.04 -5.07 -8.18
N TYR A 109 1.29 -5.79 -7.09
CA TYR A 109 2.65 -6.11 -6.65
C TYR A 109 3.39 -7.07 -7.59
N ASP A 110 2.67 -7.80 -8.44
CA ASP A 110 3.25 -8.61 -9.53
C ASP A 110 3.68 -7.76 -10.75
N GLY A 111 3.37 -6.46 -10.74
CA GLY A 111 3.69 -5.50 -11.79
C GLY A 111 2.58 -5.28 -12.82
N LYS A 112 1.43 -5.97 -12.72
CA LYS A 112 0.31 -5.73 -13.65
C LYS A 112 -0.32 -4.36 -13.41
N THR A 113 -0.53 -3.61 -14.47
CA THR A 113 -1.15 -2.28 -14.44
C THR A 113 -2.56 -2.30 -15.03
N GLY A 114 -3.43 -1.44 -14.53
CA GLY A 114 -4.79 -1.28 -15.02
C GLY A 114 -5.56 -0.25 -14.19
N TRP A 115 -6.88 -0.39 -14.16
CA TRP A 115 -7.79 0.63 -13.67
C TRP A 115 -8.86 0.04 -12.75
N ILE A 116 -9.17 0.77 -11.69
CA ILE A 116 -10.26 0.46 -10.77
C ILE A 116 -11.13 1.71 -10.62
N PHE A 117 -12.44 1.53 -10.50
CA PHE A 117 -13.35 2.63 -10.18
C PHE A 117 -13.03 3.18 -8.78
N ARG A 118 -12.87 4.50 -8.68
CA ARG A 118 -12.26 5.17 -7.52
C ARG A 118 -12.90 4.80 -6.19
N ASP A 119 -14.23 4.65 -6.16
CA ASP A 119 -14.96 4.38 -4.92
C ASP A 119 -14.67 2.98 -4.33
N TYR A 120 -14.01 2.12 -5.11
CA TYR A 120 -13.59 0.78 -4.68
C TYR A 120 -12.12 0.71 -4.22
N VAL A 121 -11.44 1.87 -4.11
CA VAL A 121 -10.05 1.96 -3.67
C VAL A 121 -9.93 2.98 -2.56
N ARG A 122 -9.35 2.57 -1.44
CA ARG A 122 -8.94 3.48 -0.37
C ARG A 122 -7.43 3.66 -0.42
N ALA A 123 -6.99 4.91 -0.51
CA ALA A 123 -5.59 5.26 -0.30
C ALA A 123 -5.24 5.08 1.18
N ASN A 124 -4.05 4.53 1.45
CA ASN A 124 -3.50 4.46 2.79
C ASN A 124 -2.82 5.81 3.05
N GLU A 125 -3.46 6.64 3.89
CA GLU A 125 -2.90 7.89 4.42
C GLU A 125 -2.14 7.66 5.73
#